data_AF-A0A372QKF5-F1
#
_entry.id   AF-A0A372QKF5-F1
#
_cell.length_a   1.000
_cell.length_b   1.000
_cell.length_c   1.000
_cell.angle_alpha   90.00
_cell.angle_beta   90.00
_cell.angle_gamma   90.00
#
_symmetry.space_group_name_H-M   'P 1'
#
loop_
_entity.id
_entity.type
_entity.pdbx_description
1 polymer ?
#
loop_
_entity_poly.entity_id
_entity_poly.type
_entity_poly.pdbx_seq_one_letter_code
_entity_poly.pdbx_strand_id
1 'polypeptide(L)'
;MKITISDSGNKVNEIYGVLPYMAPEILRNKPYTPASDIYSLLVIILDICRGKRPKIIKNTPKCYIDLMEKCWDLNYSNRPTIRMLENIISE
;
A
#
# COMPACT_ATOMS: atom_id res chain seq x y z
N MET A 1 -9.66 -5.28 6.23
CA MET A 1 -10.62 -6.39 6.42
C MET A 1 -9.90 -7.47 7.19
N LYS A 2 -10.55 -8.06 8.21
CA LYS A 2 -10.03 -9.16 9.00
C LYS A 2 -10.54 -10.47 8.40
N ILE A 3 -9.64 -11.34 7.98
CA ILE A 3 -9.97 -12.67 7.48
C ILE A 3 -9.49 -13.68 8.51
N THR A 4 -10.41 -14.50 9.01
CA THR A 4 -10.14 -15.50 10.05
C THR A 4 -9.93 -16.84 9.38
N ILE A 5 -8.71 -17.37 9.41
CA ILE A 5 -8.39 -18.71 8.89
C ILE A 5 -8.32 -19.66 10.08
N SER A 6 -9.18 -20.67 10.08
CA SER A 6 -9.11 -21.79 11.02
C SER A 6 -8.33 -22.92 10.36
N ASP A 7 -7.17 -23.28 10.94
CA ASP A 7 -6.49 -24.52 10.59
C ASP A 7 -7.09 -25.70 11.38
N SER A 8 -7.00 -26.91 10.83
CA SER A 8 -7.62 -28.16 11.33
C SER A 8 -7.14 -28.61 12.72
N GLY A 9 -6.31 -27.79 13.39
CA GLY A 9 -5.85 -27.95 14.77
C GLY A 9 -5.95 -26.64 15.55
N ASN A 10 -7.15 -26.08 15.73
CA ASN A 10 -7.51 -25.00 16.68
C ASN A 10 -6.68 -23.70 16.68
N LYS A 11 -5.72 -23.49 15.77
CA LYS A 11 -5.03 -22.21 15.59
C LYS A 11 -5.80 -21.36 14.61
N VAL A 12 -6.38 -20.29 15.14
CA VAL A 12 -6.98 -19.22 14.35
C VAL A 12 -5.87 -18.26 13.95
N ASN A 13 -5.48 -18.27 12.69
CA ASN A 13 -4.57 -17.26 12.14
C ASN A 13 -5.38 -16.14 11.52
N GLU A 14 -5.17 -14.92 12.00
CA GLU A 14 -5.85 -13.74 11.51
C GLU A 14 -5.01 -13.09 10.42
N ILE A 15 -5.56 -13.01 9.20
CA ILE A 15 -4.95 -12.26 8.10
C ILE A 15 -5.58 -10.88 8.03
N TYR A 16 -4.73 -9.86 7.98
CA TYR A 16 -5.09 -8.47 7.85
C TYR A 16 -4.71 -7.98 6.44
N GLY A 17 -5.64 -7.32 5.75
CA GLY A 17 -5.36 -6.80 4.42
C GLY A 17 -6.34 -5.75 3.92
N VAL A 18 -5.95 -5.10 2.82
CA VAL A 18 -6.75 -4.12 2.09
C VAL A 18 -7.41 -4.83 0.91
N LEU A 19 -8.72 -5.08 1.02
CA LEU A 19 -9.50 -5.93 0.12
C LEU A 19 -9.21 -5.78 -1.39
N PRO A 20 -9.16 -4.57 -1.99
CA PRO A 20 -8.89 -4.43 -3.43
C PRO A 20 -7.54 -4.96 -3.89
N TYR A 21 -6.58 -5.17 -2.98
CA TYR A 21 -5.23 -5.62 -3.29
C TYR A 21 -4.94 -7.03 -2.79
N MET A 22 -5.89 -7.68 -2.09
CA MET A 22 -5.68 -9.02 -1.57
C MET A 22 -5.74 -10.07 -2.68
N ALA A 23 -4.78 -10.98 -2.67
CA ALA A 23 -4.75 -12.09 -3.61
C ALA A 23 -5.95 -13.04 -3.44
N PRO A 24 -6.48 -13.63 -4.52
CA PRO A 24 -7.72 -14.40 -4.50
C PRO A 24 -7.65 -15.66 -3.63
N GLU A 25 -6.47 -16.24 -3.45
CA GLU A 25 -6.24 -17.37 -2.55
C GLU A 25 -6.45 -16.98 -1.08
N ILE A 26 -6.07 -15.76 -0.69
CA ILE A 26 -6.28 -15.24 0.67
C ILE A 26 -7.77 -15.09 0.96
N LEU A 27 -8.54 -14.60 -0.02
CA LEU A 27 -9.99 -14.48 0.07
C LEU A 27 -10.71 -15.83 0.16
N ARG A 28 -10.03 -16.92 -0.22
CA ARG A 28 -10.50 -18.30 -0.10
C ARG A 28 -9.95 -19.00 1.15
N ASN A 29 -9.44 -18.23 2.12
CA ASN A 29 -8.84 -18.73 3.35
C ASN A 29 -7.67 -19.71 3.13
N LYS A 30 -6.98 -19.59 1.99
CA LYS A 30 -5.73 -20.35 1.78
C LYS A 30 -4.57 -19.63 2.47
N PRO A 31 -3.49 -20.35 2.81
CA PRO A 31 -2.30 -19.76 3.39
C PRO A 31 -1.72 -18.67 2.49
N TYR A 32 -1.20 -17.63 3.13
CA TYR A 32 -0.41 -16.61 2.44
C TYR A 32 0.89 -17.19 1.89
N THR A 33 1.29 -16.70 0.73
CA THR A 33 2.52 -17.11 0.06
C THR A 33 3.24 -15.89 -0.53
N PRO A 34 4.53 -16.01 -0.92
CA PRO A 34 5.19 -14.95 -1.68
C PRO A 34 4.47 -14.56 -2.98
N ALA A 35 3.71 -15.48 -3.60
CA ALA A 35 2.91 -15.16 -4.78
C ALA A 35 1.75 -14.18 -4.48
N SER A 36 1.25 -14.17 -3.24
CA SER A 36 0.21 -13.25 -2.80
C SER A 36 0.70 -11.81 -2.75
N ASP A 37 1.97 -11.58 -2.40
CA ASP A 37 2.62 -10.26 -2.50
C ASP A 37 2.77 -9.81 -3.95
N ILE A 38 3.22 -10.71 -4.83
CA ILE A 38 3.38 -10.41 -6.26
C ILE A 38 2.04 -9.97 -6.86
N TYR A 39 0.95 -10.67 -6.53
CA TYR A 39 -0.39 -10.26 -6.94
C TYR A 39 -0.74 -8.86 -6.43
N SER A 40 -0.54 -8.61 -5.14
CA SER A 40 -0.85 -7.33 -4.50
C SER A 40 -0.07 -6.17 -5.15
N LEU A 41 1.23 -6.36 -5.36
CA LEU A 41 2.11 -5.41 -6.03
C LEU A 41 1.69 -5.14 -7.48
N LEU A 42 1.31 -6.19 -8.22
CA LEU A 42 0.84 -6.04 -9.60
C LEU A 42 -0.41 -5.16 -9.67
N VAL A 43 -1.39 -5.38 -8.79
CA VAL A 43 -2.62 -4.56 -8.75
C VAL A 43 -2.28 -3.10 -8.40
N ILE A 44 -1.38 -2.87 -7.44
CA ILE A 44 -0.93 -1.51 -7.06
C ILE A 44 -0.23 -0.82 -8.23
N ILE A 45 0.71 -1.50 -8.90
CA ILE A 45 1.45 -0.95 -10.05
C ILE A 45 0.49 -0.56 -11.18
N LEU A 46 -0.48 -1.42 -11.49
CA LEU A 46 -1.49 -1.12 -12.51
C LEU A 46 -2.31 0.13 -12.16
N ASP A 47 -2.70 0.28 -10.90
CA ASP A 47 -3.41 1.47 -10.42
C ASP A 47 -2.54 2.73 -10.53
N ILE A 48 -1.25 2.65 -10.20
CA ILE A 48 -0.28 3.76 -10.34
C ILE A 48 -0.12 4.15 -11.81
N CYS A 49 0.04 3.18 -12.71
CA CYS A 49 0.15 3.39 -14.16
C CYS A 49 -1.13 4.00 -14.75
N ARG A 50 -2.30 3.69 -14.17
CA ARG A 50 -3.58 4.32 -14.52
C ARG A 50 -3.77 5.71 -13.90
N GLY A 51 -2.75 6.25 -13.23
CA GLY A 51 -2.78 7.60 -12.65
C GLY A 51 -3.51 7.70 -11.32
N LYS A 52 -3.90 6.58 -10.68
CA LYS A 52 -4.50 6.66 -9.34
C LYS A 52 -3.47 7.16 -8.33
N ARG A 53 -3.89 8.07 -7.45
CA ARG A 53 -3.10 8.62 -6.35
C ARG A 53 -3.89 8.56 -5.04
N PRO A 54 -3.23 8.55 -3.88
CA PRO A 54 -3.90 8.63 -2.58
C PRO A 54 -4.84 9.83 -2.50
N LYS A 55 -5.99 9.64 -1.84
CA LYS A 55 -6.89 10.75 -1.53
C LYS A 55 -6.29 11.59 -0.41
N ILE A 56 -6.22 12.90 -0.61
CA ILE A 56 -5.87 13.84 0.44
C ILE A 56 -7.07 13.94 1.40
N ILE A 57 -6.85 13.65 2.67
CA ILE A 57 -7.89 13.75 3.70
C ILE A 57 -8.04 15.19 4.17
N LYS A 58 -9.24 15.53 4.64
CA LYS A 58 -9.48 16.88 5.18
C LYS A 58 -8.57 17.13 6.38
N ASN A 59 -8.04 18.35 6.49
CA ASN A 59 -7.12 18.80 7.54
C ASN A 59 -5.70 18.19 7.49
N THR A 60 -5.30 17.52 6.41
CA THR A 60 -3.87 17.22 6.21
C THR A 60 -3.07 18.52 6.16
N PRO A 61 -1.99 18.68 6.95
CA PRO A 61 -1.12 19.84 6.87
C PRO A 61 -0.57 20.03 5.45
N LYS A 62 -0.51 21.28 5.00
CA LYS A 62 -0.10 21.60 3.63
C LYS A 62 1.29 21.08 3.27
N CYS A 63 2.24 21.12 4.20
CA CYS A 63 3.59 20.58 3.99
C CYS A 63 3.60 19.10 3.60
N TYR A 64 2.72 18.27 4.20
CA TYR A 64 2.60 16.87 3.84
C TYR A 64 1.90 16.67 2.50
N ILE A 65 0.92 17.51 2.15
CA ILE A 65 0.28 17.47 0.83
C ILE A 65 1.32 17.78 -0.25
N ASP A 66 2.06 18.88 -0.10
CA ASP A 66 3.08 19.31 -1.05
C ASP A 66 4.19 18.23 -1.19
N LEU A 67 4.57 17.59 -0.08
CA LEU A 67 5.52 16.47 -0.08
C LEU A 67 4.98 15.24 -0.82
N MET A 68 3.76 14.83 -0.52
CA MET A 68 3.09 13.70 -1.17
C MET A 68 2.98 13.94 -2.68
N GLU A 69 2.62 15.16 -3.10
CA GLU A 69 2.54 15.52 -4.51
C GLU A 69 3.87 15.47 -5.24
N LYS A 70 4.95 15.93 -4.59
CA LYS A 70 6.31 15.80 -5.15
C LYS A 70 6.73 14.34 -5.36
N CYS A 71 6.33 13.43 -4.47
CA CYS A 71 6.69 12.01 -4.59
C CYS A 71 6.16 11.34 -5.88
N TRP A 72 5.05 11.85 -6.44
CA TRP A 72 4.45 11.31 -7.67
C TRP A 72 4.46 12.29 -8.84
N ASP A 73 5.34 13.29 -8.81
CA ASP A 73 5.52 14.25 -9.89
C ASP A 73 5.85 13.53 -11.22
N LEU A 74 5.32 14.06 -12.33
CA LEU A 74 5.58 13.54 -13.67
C LEU A 74 7.05 13.70 -14.06
N ASN A 75 7.69 14.78 -13.61
CA ASN A 75 9.11 15.00 -13.78
C ASN A 75 9.88 14.25 -12.67
N TYR A 76 10.69 13.27 -13.08
CA TYR A 76 11.51 12.48 -12.16
C TYR A 76 12.42 13.35 -11.28
N SER A 77 12.96 14.45 -11.82
CA SER A 77 13.87 15.34 -11.09
C SER A 77 13.22 16.11 -9.94
N ASN A 78 11.88 16.25 -9.96
CA ASN A 78 11.13 16.89 -8.87
C ASN A 78 10.88 15.94 -7.69
N ARG A 79 11.04 14.63 -7.90
CA ARG A 79 10.80 13.64 -6.86
C ARG A 79 11.93 13.69 -5.83
N PRO A 80 11.60 13.72 -4.53
CA PRO A 80 12.61 13.77 -3.49
C PRO A 80 13.36 12.44 -3.42
N THR A 81 14.65 12.53 -3.09
CA THR A 81 15.42 11.34 -2.70
C THR A 81 15.08 10.95 -1.26
N ILE A 82 15.36 9.71 -0.88
CA ILE A 82 15.13 9.24 0.49
C ILE A 82 15.83 10.12 1.55
N ARG A 83 17.06 10.58 1.25
CA ARG A 83 17.80 11.48 2.14
C ARG A 83 17.15 12.85 2.30
N MET A 84 16.53 13.38 1.24
CA MET A 84 15.75 14.62 1.34
C MET A 84 14.47 14.41 2.16
N LEU A 85 13.80 13.27 1.97
CA LEU A 85 12.60 12.92 2.74
C LEU A 85 12.91 12.83 4.24
N GLU A 86 14.01 12.20 4.62
CA GLU A 86 14.44 12.08 6.02
C GLU A 86 14.60 13.45 6.68
N ASN A 87 15.23 14.41 5.99
CA ASN A 87 15.38 15.77 6.49
C ASN A 87 14.02 16.47 6.66
N ILE A 88 13.16 16.38 5.64
CA ILE A 88 11.84 17.04 5.64
C ILE A 88 10.93 16.51 6.75
N ILE A 89 10.99 15.21 7.05
CA ILE A 89 10.12 14.57 8.05
C ILE A 89 10.66 14.78 9.48
N SER A 90 11.95 15.10 9.62
CA SER A 90 12.59 15.33 10.92
C SER A 90 12.54 16.78 11.41
N GLU A 91 12.08 17.71 10.55
CA GLU A 91 11.77 19.12 10.89
C GLU A 91 10.39 19.27 11.56
#